data_AF-A0A060BVK8-F1
#
_entry.id   AF-A0A060BVK8-F1
#
_cell.length_a   1.000
_cell.length_b   1.000
_cell.length_c   1.000
_cell.angle_alpha   90.00
_cell.angle_beta   90.00
_cell.angle_gamma   90.00
#
_symmetry.space_group_name_H-M   'P 1'
#
loop_
_entity.id
_entity.type
_entity.pdbx_description
1 polymer ?
#
loop_
_entity_poly.entity_id
_entity_poly.type
_entity_poly.pdbx_seq_one_letter_code
_entity_poly.pdbx_strand_id
1 'polypeptide(L)'
;MYYRCNDKYRFALSLAQIIVESGTGDHLSRLAVRDNNLFGIKWASSFASAPKVSGKSSWSTKEEYGSQVVTVMANFTSSKSTRDCIVFRLRVLLQNSRYADNSLIRQAIS
;
A
#
# COMPACT_ATOMS: atom_id res chain seq x y z
N MET A 1 -7.36 -27.95 -1.09
CA MET A 1 -6.74 -26.91 -1.94
C MET A 1 -5.37 -26.59 -1.37
N TYR A 2 -4.29 -27.08 -2.01
CA TYR A 2 -2.91 -26.84 -1.55
C TYR A 2 -2.48 -25.43 -1.94
N TYR A 3 -2.45 -24.50 -0.99
CA TYR A 3 -1.80 -23.19 -1.16
C TYR A 3 -0.29 -23.41 -1.26
N ARG A 4 0.31 -23.07 -2.42
CA ARG A 4 1.76 -23.16 -2.63
C ARG A 4 2.50 -22.26 -1.63
N CYS A 5 3.70 -22.68 -1.27
CA CYS A 5 4.60 -22.01 -0.32
C CYS A 5 4.79 -20.51 -0.62
N ASN A 6 4.86 -20.11 -1.90
CA ASN A 6 5.13 -18.73 -2.33
C ASN A 6 3.97 -17.74 -2.17
N ASP A 7 2.71 -18.19 -2.22
CA ASP A 7 1.57 -17.30 -1.96
C ASP A 7 1.51 -16.91 -0.47
N LYS A 8 1.97 -17.80 0.41
CA LYS A 8 1.94 -17.59 1.86
C LYS A 8 2.93 -16.53 2.33
N TYR A 9 4.15 -16.49 1.76
CA TYR A 9 5.13 -15.44 2.11
C TYR A 9 4.72 -14.05 1.61
N ARG A 10 4.13 -13.97 0.42
CA ARG A 10 3.57 -12.72 -0.13
C ARG A 10 2.40 -12.20 0.73
N PHE A 11 1.57 -13.11 1.23
CA PHE A 11 0.49 -12.77 2.16
C PHE A 11 1.01 -12.33 3.54
N ALA A 12 2.00 -13.04 4.09
CA ALA A 12 2.57 -12.74 5.41
C ALA A 12 3.30 -11.39 5.46
N LEU A 13 4.07 -11.06 4.42
CA LEU A 13 4.73 -9.74 4.31
C LEU A 13 3.72 -8.61 4.15
N SER A 14 2.64 -8.86 3.39
CA SER A 14 1.55 -7.90 3.24
C SER A 14 0.82 -7.66 4.57
N LEU A 15 0.59 -8.70 5.38
CA LEU A 15 -0.08 -8.58 6.68
C LEU A 15 0.74 -7.78 7.70
N ALA A 16 2.05 -8.02 7.79
CA ALA A 16 2.93 -7.23 8.68
C ALA A 16 3.00 -5.76 8.25
N GLN A 17 3.06 -5.48 6.94
CA GLN A 17 3.01 -4.12 6.41
C GLN A 17 1.65 -3.46 6.66
N ILE A 18 0.52 -4.18 6.52
CA ILE A 18 -0.80 -3.66 6.88
C ILE A 18 -0.83 -3.27 8.35
N ILE A 19 -0.33 -4.11 9.25
CA ILE A 19 -0.31 -3.81 10.69
C ILE A 19 0.52 -2.55 10.97
N VAL A 20 1.70 -2.40 10.36
CA VAL A 20 2.56 -1.21 10.55
C VAL A 20 1.99 0.05 9.89
N GLU A 21 1.48 -0.06 8.66
CA GLU A 21 1.10 1.10 7.84
C GLU A 21 -0.34 1.56 8.10
N SER A 22 -1.21 0.67 8.58
CA SER A 22 -2.60 1.01 8.90
C SER A 22 -2.94 0.94 10.39
N GLY A 23 -2.10 0.36 11.24
CA GLY A 23 -2.33 0.34 12.68
C GLY A 23 -2.14 1.71 13.33
N THR A 24 -3.10 2.14 14.13
CA THR A 24 -3.00 3.31 15.03
C THR A 24 -3.39 2.84 16.43
N GLY A 25 -2.44 2.27 17.16
CA GLY A 25 -2.73 1.60 18.44
C GLY A 25 -3.47 0.28 18.20
N ASP A 26 -4.68 0.18 18.73
CA ASP A 26 -5.53 -1.03 18.69
C ASP A 26 -6.53 -1.06 17.52
N HIS A 27 -6.54 -0.02 16.67
CA HIS A 27 -7.47 0.12 15.56
C HIS A 27 -6.78 0.54 14.25
N LEU A 28 -7.51 0.42 13.15
CA LEU A 28 -7.06 0.86 11.84
C LEU A 28 -7.15 2.39 11.70
N SER A 29 -6.24 2.98 10.94
CA SER A 29 -6.23 4.40 10.62
C SER A 29 -7.50 4.80 9.86
N ARG A 30 -7.88 6.08 9.95
CA ARG A 30 -9.07 6.59 9.24
C ARG A 30 -8.93 6.48 7.72
N LEU A 31 -7.71 6.57 7.19
CA LEU A 31 -7.42 6.36 5.78
C LEU A 31 -7.70 4.90 5.36
N ALA A 32 -7.29 3.94 6.20
CA ALA A 32 -7.55 2.52 5.98
C ALA A 32 -9.04 2.20 6.02
N VAL A 33 -9.77 2.73 7.00
CA VAL A 33 -11.21 2.45 7.18
C VAL A 33 -12.06 3.16 6.12
N ARG A 34 -11.84 4.46 5.89
CA ARG A 34 -12.72 5.27 5.02
C ARG A 34 -12.44 5.05 3.54
N ASP A 35 -11.16 4.92 3.17
CA ASP A 35 -10.76 4.94 1.76
C ASP A 35 -10.24 3.57 1.29
N ASN A 36 -10.36 2.55 2.14
CA ASN A 36 -9.81 1.21 1.92
C ASN A 36 -8.31 1.23 1.62
N ASN A 37 -7.55 2.20 2.13
CA ASN A 37 -6.13 2.35 1.82
C ASN A 37 -5.26 1.92 3.02
N LEU A 38 -4.91 0.64 3.03
CA LEU A 38 -4.13 0.01 4.10
C LEU A 38 -2.66 0.40 4.13
N PHE A 39 -2.14 1.00 3.05
CA PHE A 39 -0.71 1.17 2.84
C PHE A 39 -0.29 2.64 2.69
N GLY A 40 -1.18 3.59 2.98
CA GLY A 40 -0.88 5.01 2.80
C GLY A 40 -0.50 5.38 1.36
N ILE A 41 -1.07 4.72 0.34
CA ILE A 41 -0.65 4.91 -1.05
C ILE A 41 -1.03 6.32 -1.52
N LYS A 42 -0.04 7.19 -1.74
CA LYS A 42 -0.23 8.52 -2.35
C LYS A 42 -0.82 8.41 -3.74
N TRP A 43 -1.64 9.38 -4.12
CA TRP A 43 -2.25 9.44 -5.44
C TRP A 43 -1.23 9.75 -6.53
N ALA A 44 -1.37 9.11 -7.68
CA ALA A 44 -0.75 9.48 -8.94
C ALA A 44 -1.79 9.43 -10.06
N SER A 45 -1.70 10.33 -11.04
CA SER A 45 -2.68 10.39 -12.14
C SER A 45 -2.75 9.09 -12.95
N SER A 46 -1.64 8.32 -13.03
CA SER A 46 -1.60 7.00 -13.67
C SER A 46 -2.49 5.96 -13.00
N PHE A 47 -2.95 6.19 -11.77
CA PHE A 47 -3.82 5.28 -11.04
C PHE A 47 -5.29 5.44 -11.40
N ALA A 48 -5.67 6.53 -12.07
CA ALA A 48 -7.07 6.82 -12.40
C ALA A 48 -7.73 5.74 -13.28
N SER A 49 -6.96 5.09 -14.16
CA SER A 49 -7.43 4.01 -15.02
C SER A 49 -7.33 2.62 -14.38
N ALA A 50 -6.77 2.50 -13.17
CA ALA A 50 -6.60 1.22 -12.52
C ALA A 50 -7.96 0.66 -12.05
N PRO A 51 -8.39 -0.55 -12.48
CA PRO A 51 -9.74 -1.05 -12.17
C PRO A 51 -10.05 -1.22 -10.67
N LYS A 52 -9.02 -1.23 -9.82
CA LYS A 52 -9.06 -1.48 -8.37
C LYS A 52 -9.18 -0.18 -7.56
N VAL A 53 -8.94 0.95 -8.22
CA VAL A 53 -8.95 2.29 -7.64
C VAL A 53 -10.33 2.91 -7.85
N SER A 54 -10.83 3.58 -6.82
CA SER A 54 -12.11 4.32 -6.85
C SER A 54 -11.92 5.83 -6.95
N GLY A 55 -10.73 6.34 -6.69
CA GLY A 55 -10.40 7.75 -6.82
C GLY A 55 -9.31 8.17 -5.85
N LYS A 56 -9.41 9.40 -5.34
CA LYS A 56 -8.49 9.96 -4.35
C LYS A 56 -9.22 10.78 -3.31
N SER A 57 -8.61 10.89 -2.14
CA SER A 57 -9.07 11.75 -1.05
C SER A 57 -7.91 12.55 -0.47
N SER A 58 -8.19 13.75 0.03
CA SER A 58 -7.17 14.60 0.66
C SER A 58 -7.10 14.33 2.16
N TRP A 59 -5.89 14.09 2.67
CA TRP A 59 -5.62 13.87 4.08
C TRP A 59 -4.41 14.67 4.55
N SER A 60 -4.42 15.04 5.82
CA SER A 60 -3.24 15.57 6.49
C SER A 60 -2.26 14.43 6.77
N THR A 61 -0.99 14.65 6.46
CA THR A 61 0.10 13.71 6.71
C THR A 61 1.31 14.43 7.27
N LYS A 62 2.11 13.72 8.06
CA LYS A 62 3.43 14.17 8.48
C LYS A 62 4.47 13.70 7.48
N GLU A 63 5.36 14.58 7.06
CA GLU A 63 6.44 14.28 6.13
C GLU A 63 7.76 14.80 6.69
N GLU A 64 8.83 14.04 6.47
CA GLU A 64 10.17 14.40 6.90
C GLU A 64 10.97 14.96 5.73
N TYR A 65 11.44 16.19 5.87
CA TYR A 65 12.33 16.86 4.91
C TYR A 65 13.62 17.23 5.63
N GLY A 66 14.66 16.40 5.44
CA GLY A 66 15.89 16.52 6.22
C GLY A 66 15.62 16.24 7.70
N SER A 67 15.90 17.20 8.58
CA SER A 67 15.64 17.11 10.02
C SER A 67 14.30 17.72 10.47
N GLN A 68 13.48 18.20 9.53
CA GLN A 68 12.19 18.84 9.85
C GLN A 68 11.02 17.90 9.57
N VAL A 69 10.10 17.81 10.53
CA VAL A 69 8.81 17.14 10.36
C VAL A 69 7.76 18.22 10.11
N VAL A 70 7.13 18.18 8.94
CA VAL A 70 6.07 19.12 8.56
C VAL A 70 4.74 18.39 8.41
N THR A 71 3.64 19.10 8.66
CA THR A 71 2.29 18.59 8.40
C THR A 71 1.77 19.21 7.12
N VAL A 72 1.44 18.39 6.12
CA VAL A 72 0.97 18.83 4.81
C VAL A 72 -0.32 18.11 4.43
N MET A 73 -1.05 18.70 3.49
CA MET A 73 -2.18 18.03 2.84
C MET A 73 -1.69 17.28 1.61
N ALA A 74 -1.99 15.98 1.54
CA ALA A 74 -1.65 15.13 0.41
C ALA A 74 -2.88 14.36 -0.09
N ASN A 75 -2.89 14.08 -1.39
CA ASN A 75 -3.90 13.20 -1.97
C ASN A 75 -3.45 11.74 -1.81
N PHE A 76 -4.33 10.92 -1.25
CA PHE A 76 -4.16 9.47 -1.13
C PHE A 76 -5.15 8.75 -2.03
N THR A 77 -4.74 7.59 -2.52
CA THR A 77 -5.55 6.73 -3.38
C THR A 77 -6.66 6.08 -2.58
N SER A 78 -7.87 6.08 -3.10
CA SER A 78 -9.00 5.33 -2.56
C SER A 78 -9.19 4.04 -3.36
N SER A 79 -9.37 2.92 -2.66
CA SER A 79 -9.62 1.61 -3.29
C SER A 79 -11.08 1.21 -3.16
N LYS A 80 -11.55 0.37 -4.09
CA LYS A 80 -12.93 -0.13 -4.07
C LYS A 80 -13.21 -1.06 -2.88
N SER A 81 -12.17 -1.75 -2.41
CA SER A 81 -12.20 -2.58 -1.21
C SER A 81 -10.80 -2.73 -0.63
N THR A 82 -10.72 -3.18 0.62
CA THR A 82 -9.46 -3.55 1.28
C THR A 82 -8.68 -4.60 0.47
N ARG A 83 -9.39 -5.57 -0.12
CA ARG A 83 -8.80 -6.59 -1.00
C ARG A 83 -8.18 -5.97 -2.25
N ASP A 84 -8.88 -5.03 -2.86
CA ASP A 84 -8.40 -4.33 -4.06
C ASP A 84 -7.15 -3.49 -3.76
N CYS A 85 -7.07 -2.90 -2.57
CA CYS A 85 -5.87 -2.20 -2.11
C CYS A 85 -4.65 -3.12 -2.03
N ILE A 86 -4.80 -4.32 -1.45
CA ILE A 86 -3.73 -5.33 -1.35
C ILE A 86 -3.29 -5.77 -2.75
N VAL A 87 -4.23 -6.13 -3.63
CA VAL A 87 -3.93 -6.54 -5.00
C VAL A 87 -3.25 -5.43 -5.78
N PHE A 88 -3.69 -4.18 -5.60
CA PHE A 88 -3.10 -3.01 -6.24
C PHE A 88 -1.67 -2.75 -5.76
N ARG A 89 -1.44 -2.76 -4.45
CA ARG A 89 -0.11 -2.59 -3.83
C ARG A 89 0.89 -3.64 -4.32
N LEU A 90 0.47 -4.90 -4.35
CA LEU A 90 1.30 -6.00 -4.85
C LEU A 90 1.66 -5.81 -6.32
N ARG A 91 0.70 -5.40 -7.18
CA ARG A 91 1.00 -5.08 -8.57
C ARG A 91 2.01 -3.94 -8.70
N VAL A 92 1.80 -2.84 -7.98
CA VAL A 92 2.68 -1.65 -8.04
C VAL A 92 4.09 -1.97 -7.54
N LEU A 93 4.23 -2.79 -6.48
CA LEU A 93 5.53 -3.27 -6.00
C LEU A 93 6.27 -4.05 -7.08
N LEU A 94 5.58 -4.97 -7.74
CA LEU A 94 6.18 -5.90 -8.69
C LEU A 94 6.51 -5.25 -10.05
N GLN A 95 5.85 -4.14 -10.38
CA GLN A 95 6.05 -3.43 -11.65
C GLN A 95 7.00 -2.23 -11.54
N ASN A 96 7.38 -1.81 -10.34
CA ASN A 96 8.30 -0.70 -10.16
C ASN A 96 9.74 -1.19 -10.34
N SER A 97 10.47 -0.62 -11.31
CA SER A 97 11.85 -1.00 -11.63
C SER A 97 12.80 -0.96 -10.43
N ARG A 98 12.55 -0.06 -9.46
CA ARG A 98 13.31 0.02 -8.21
C ARG A 98 13.25 -1.27 -7.38
N TYR A 99 12.18 -2.05 -7.50
CA TYR A 99 11.94 -3.28 -6.76
C TYR A 99 11.95 -4.53 -7.65
N ALA A 100 11.60 -4.39 -8.92
CA ALA A 100 11.53 -5.50 -9.88
C ALA A 100 12.90 -6.15 -10.13
N ASP A 101 13.99 -5.39 -10.02
CA ASP A 101 15.36 -5.89 -10.20
C ASP A 101 16.08 -6.24 -8.90
N ASN A 102 15.41 -6.10 -7.75
CA ASN A 102 15.99 -6.46 -6.48
C ASN A 102 16.06 -8.00 -6.33
N SER A 103 17.27 -8.54 -6.17
CA SER A 103 17.52 -9.98 -6.10
C SER A 103 16.82 -10.66 -4.93
N LEU A 104 16.74 -10.01 -3.76
CA LEU A 104 16.04 -10.53 -2.58
C LEU A 104 14.53 -10.58 -2.81
N ILE A 105 13.98 -9.57 -3.48
CA ILE A 105 12.56 -9.54 -3.85
C ILE A 105 12.26 -10.66 -4.85
N ARG A 106 13.09 -10.86 -5.88
CA ARG A 106 12.95 -11.97 -6.83
C ARG A 106 13.04 -13.34 -6.15
N GLN A 107 13.96 -13.53 -5.21
CA GLN A 107 14.10 -14.77 -4.44
C GLN A 107 12.91 -15.03 -3.50
N ALA A 108 12.34 -13.99 -2.90
CA ALA A 108 11.13 -14.09 -2.07
C ALA A 108 9.86 -14.37 -2.90
N ILE A 109 9.92 -14.16 -4.22
CA ILE A 109 8.82 -14.31 -5.18
C ILE A 109 8.90 -15.64 -5.93
N SER A 110 10.10 -16.20 -6.14
CA SER A 110 10.37 -17.43 -6.90
C SER A 110 9.85 -18.67 -6.21
#